data_AF-G4NGI5-F1
#
_entry.id   AF-G4NGI5-F1
#
_cell.length_a   1.000
_cell.length_b   1.000
_cell.length_c   1.000
_cell.angle_alpha   90.00
_cell.angle_beta   90.00
_cell.angle_gamma   90.00
#
_symmetry.space_group_name_H-M   'P 1'
#
loop_
_entity.id
_entity.type
_entity.pdbx_description
1 polymer ?
#
loop_
_entity_poly.entity_id
_entity_poly.type
_entity_poly.pdbx_seq_one_letter_code
_entity_poly.pdbx_strand_id
1 'polypeptide(L)'
;MPLDKYVARRLDNGFTATAEKQALAEANEEKDRYIFSDALAENFPDTVELRYQILGVLFAGRDTTASLISWVFYNLARDPARYLKLRAKGTESWDSEQNAKHNVTATMCSGTGVKVKLHARGAWE
;
A
#
# COMPACT_ATOMS: atom_id res chain seq x y z
N MET A 1 8.10 8.18 -23.30
CA MET A 1 8.79 8.39 -21.99
C MET A 1 8.43 7.21 -21.06
N PRO A 2 9.27 6.78 -20.10
CA PRO A 2 8.97 5.59 -19.27
C PRO A 2 7.67 5.65 -18.46
N LEU A 3 7.14 6.87 -18.22
CA LEU A 3 5.89 7.10 -17.49
C LEU A 3 4.63 6.85 -18.33
N ASP A 4 4.72 7.02 -19.66
CA ASP A 4 3.54 6.98 -20.55
C ASP A 4 2.84 5.62 -20.52
N LYS A 5 3.59 4.53 -20.35
CA LYS A 5 3.04 3.17 -20.23
C LYS A 5 2.15 2.98 -18.98
N TYR A 6 2.40 3.75 -17.92
CA TYR A 6 1.63 3.69 -16.68
C TYR A 6 0.39 4.57 -16.75
N VAL A 7 0.51 5.73 -17.40
CA VAL A 7 -0.60 6.65 -17.66
C VAL A 7 -1.60 6.02 -18.62
N ALA A 8 -1.12 5.46 -19.74
CA ALA A 8 -1.95 4.74 -20.71
C ALA A 8 -2.71 3.58 -20.04
N ARG A 9 -2.01 2.74 -19.28
CA ARG A 9 -2.64 1.65 -18.52
C ARG A 9 -3.72 2.14 -17.55
N ARG A 10 -3.53 3.30 -16.91
CA ARG A 10 -4.53 3.83 -15.97
C ARG A 10 -5.73 4.43 -16.70
N LEU A 11 -5.54 5.03 -17.87
CA LEU A 11 -6.65 5.48 -18.70
C LEU A 11 -7.46 4.30 -19.24
N ASP A 12 -6.77 3.27 -19.75
CA ASP A 12 -7.40 2.03 -20.24
C ASP A 12 -8.20 1.34 -19.11
N ASN A 13 -7.63 1.28 -17.90
CA ASN A 13 -8.27 0.66 -16.74
C ASN A 13 -9.28 1.56 -16.03
N GLY A 14 -9.16 2.89 -16.14
CA GLY A 14 -10.12 3.85 -15.56
C GLY A 14 -11.47 3.75 -16.25
N PHE A 15 -11.45 3.50 -17.57
CA PHE A 15 -12.66 3.28 -18.36
C PHE A 15 -13.37 1.96 -18.01
N THR A 16 -12.63 0.88 -17.78
CA THR A 16 -13.21 -0.44 -17.42
C THR A 16 -13.60 -0.53 -15.94
N ALA A 17 -12.85 0.11 -15.05
CA ALA A 17 -13.16 0.17 -13.62
C ALA A 17 -14.45 0.96 -13.35
N THR A 18 -14.85 1.91 -14.20
CA THR A 18 -16.10 2.67 -13.97
C THR A 18 -17.33 1.79 -14.15
N ALA A 19 -17.34 0.89 -15.15
CA ALA A 19 -18.46 -0.02 -15.41
C ALA A 19 -18.57 -1.15 -14.37
N GLU A 20 -17.43 -1.66 -13.88
CA GLU A 20 -17.41 -2.71 -12.85
C GLU A 20 -17.55 -2.15 -11.43
N LYS A 21 -16.97 -0.98 -11.11
CA LYS A 21 -17.12 -0.33 -9.79
C LYS A 21 -18.54 0.17 -9.56
N GLN A 22 -19.26 0.67 -10.57
CA GLN A 22 -20.67 1.04 -10.42
C GLN A 22 -21.56 -0.18 -10.13
N ALA A 23 -21.29 -1.32 -10.78
CA ALA A 23 -22.02 -2.57 -10.50
C ALA A 23 -21.65 -3.21 -9.15
N LEU A 24 -20.44 -3.00 -8.63
CA LEU A 24 -19.98 -3.55 -7.34
C LEU A 24 -20.31 -2.64 -6.14
N ALA A 25 -20.38 -1.31 -6.34
CA ALA A 25 -20.72 -0.34 -5.31
C ALA A 25 -22.18 -0.42 -4.86
N GLU A 26 -23.09 -0.94 -5.70
CA GLU A 26 -24.47 -1.24 -5.31
C GLU A 26 -24.58 -2.50 -4.44
N ALA A 27 -23.51 -3.31 -4.33
CA ALA A 27 -23.53 -4.60 -3.63
C ALA A 27 -22.74 -4.65 -2.31
N ASN A 28 -21.87 -3.67 -2.00
CA ASN A 28 -21.03 -3.67 -0.79
C ASN A 28 -21.01 -2.29 -0.10
N GLU A 29 -21.48 -2.22 1.15
CA GLU A 29 -21.36 -1.05 2.05
C GLU A 29 -19.93 -0.83 2.62
N GLU A 30 -18.91 -1.50 2.07
CA GLU A 30 -17.52 -1.24 2.45
C GLU A 30 -17.02 0.01 1.71
N LYS A 31 -16.63 1.04 2.47
CA LYS A 31 -16.06 2.30 1.96
C LYS A 31 -14.95 2.00 0.95
N ASP A 32 -15.24 2.25 -0.33
CA ASP A 32 -14.29 2.03 -1.42
C ASP A 32 -12.98 2.81 -1.15
N ARG A 33 -11.85 2.14 -1.37
CA ARG A 33 -10.54 2.72 -1.06
C ARG A 33 -10.28 3.86 -2.03
N TYR A 34 -10.12 5.09 -1.52
CA TYR A 34 -9.73 6.21 -2.36
C TYR A 34 -8.32 5.99 -2.92
N ILE A 35 -8.23 5.94 -4.25
CA ILE A 35 -6.97 5.86 -4.99
C ILE A 35 -6.82 7.17 -5.77
N PHE A 36 -5.90 8.02 -5.36
CA PHE A 36 -5.69 9.36 -5.93
C PHE A 36 -5.48 9.34 -7.45
N SER A 37 -4.72 8.36 -7.96
CA SER A 37 -4.48 8.23 -9.41
C SER A 37 -5.74 7.87 -10.21
N ASP A 38 -6.73 7.25 -9.57
CA ASP A 38 -7.99 6.86 -10.21
C ASP A 38 -8.87 8.10 -10.34
N ALA A 39 -9.02 8.84 -9.25
CA ALA A 39 -9.73 10.11 -9.25
C ALA A 39 -9.12 11.12 -10.24
N LEU A 40 -7.79 11.12 -10.43
CA LEU A 40 -7.13 11.92 -11.45
C LEU A 40 -7.49 11.47 -12.87
N ALA A 41 -7.48 10.16 -13.15
CA ALA A 41 -7.81 9.63 -14.47
C ALA A 41 -9.28 9.88 -14.85
N GLU A 42 -10.18 9.90 -13.87
CA GLU A 42 -11.60 10.25 -14.07
C GLU A 42 -11.80 11.72 -14.47
N ASN A 43 -10.99 12.64 -13.93
CA ASN A 43 -11.10 14.07 -14.22
C ASN A 43 -10.30 14.50 -15.47
N PHE A 44 -9.25 13.76 -15.83
CA PHE A 44 -8.33 14.11 -16.91
C PHE A 44 -8.14 12.91 -17.88
N PRO A 45 -9.01 12.76 -18.89
CA PRO A 45 -8.95 11.64 -19.84
C PRO A 45 -7.82 11.76 -20.88
N ASP A 46 -7.21 12.95 -21.02
CA ASP A 46 -6.05 13.13 -21.88
C ASP A 46 -4.76 12.63 -21.21
N THR A 47 -3.99 11.82 -21.94
CA THR A 47 -2.73 11.23 -21.44
C THR A 47 -1.70 12.30 -21.11
N VAL A 48 -1.66 13.39 -21.88
CA VAL A 48 -0.69 14.45 -21.67
C VAL A 48 -1.04 15.25 -20.43
N GLU A 49 -2.31 15.66 -20.27
CA GLU A 49 -2.78 16.38 -19.09
C GLU A 49 -2.67 15.57 -17.79
N LEU A 50 -3.12 14.31 -17.79
CA LEU A 50 -3.02 13.41 -16.63
C LEU A 50 -1.57 13.26 -16.17
N ARG A 51 -0.65 13.13 -17.13
CA ARG A 51 0.79 13.07 -16.84
C ARG A 51 1.29 14.35 -16.18
N TYR A 52 0.89 15.52 -16.67
CA TYR A 52 1.30 16.80 -16.08
C TYR A 52 0.76 16.96 -14.65
N GLN A 53 -0.48 16.56 -14.37
CA GLN A 53 -1.05 16.64 -13.03
C GLN A 53 -0.31 15.72 -12.03
N ILE A 54 -0.03 14.47 -12.42
CA ILE A 54 0.76 13.53 -11.61
C ILE A 54 2.16 14.09 -11.34
N LEU A 55 2.80 14.64 -12.37
CA LEU A 55 4.13 15.22 -12.23
C LEU A 55 4.13 16.48 -11.36
N GLY A 56 3.08 17.30 -11.41
CA GLY A 56 2.93 18.49 -10.56
C GLY A 56 2.92 18.12 -9.08
N VAL A 57 2.15 17.10 -8.70
CA VAL A 57 2.10 16.60 -7.31
C VAL A 57 3.42 15.98 -6.90
N LEU A 58 4.04 15.17 -7.77
CA LEU A 58 5.32 14.53 -7.47
C LEU A 58 6.44 15.58 -7.29
N PHE A 59 6.43 16.63 -8.12
CA PHE A 59 7.39 17.73 -8.04
C PHE A 59 7.23 18.53 -6.75
N ALA A 60 5.99 18.87 -6.37
CA ALA A 60 5.72 19.59 -5.12
C ALA A 60 6.21 18.82 -3.88
N GLY A 61 6.06 17.48 -3.89
CA GLY A 61 6.45 16.63 -2.77
C GLY A 61 7.93 16.27 -2.70
N ARG A 62 8.62 16.16 -3.83
CA ARG A 62 10.00 15.64 -3.89
C ARG A 62 11.00 16.49 -3.09
N ASP A 63 11.14 17.75 -3.46
CA ASP A 63 12.26 18.57 -2.97
C ASP A 63 11.98 19.11 -1.56
N THR A 64 10.72 19.40 -1.25
CA THR A 64 10.28 19.83 0.07
C THR A 64 10.42 18.71 1.11
N THR A 65 10.01 17.48 0.76
CA THR A 65 10.13 16.33 1.66
C THR A 65 11.59 15.90 1.83
N ALA A 66 12.38 15.90 0.76
CA ALA A 66 13.81 15.60 0.86
C ALA A 66 14.52 16.57 1.80
N SER A 67 14.28 17.88 1.63
CA SER A 67 14.87 18.92 2.49
C SER A 67 14.44 18.77 3.95
N LEU A 68 13.16 18.48 4.21
CA LEU A 68 12.66 18.24 5.55
C LEU A 68 13.32 17.02 6.20
N ILE A 69 13.40 15.90 5.49
CA ILE A 69 14.03 14.66 5.99
C ILE A 69 15.51 14.90 6.29
N SER A 70 16.23 15.61 5.42
CA SER A 70 17.62 16.00 5.67
C SER A 70 17.75 16.83 6.95
N TRP A 71 16.84 17.79 7.16
CA TRP A 71 16.85 18.64 8.35
C TRP A 71 16.53 17.84 9.63
N VAL A 72 15.58 16.90 9.55
CA VAL A 72 15.25 15.99 10.63
C VAL A 72 16.51 15.20 11.03
N PHE A 73 17.16 14.52 10.10
CA PHE A 73 18.39 13.76 10.40
C PHE A 73 19.53 14.63 10.94
N TYR A 74 19.69 15.84 10.41
CA TYR A 74 20.66 16.80 10.91
C TYR A 74 20.43 17.14 12.39
N ASN A 75 19.18 17.38 12.80
CA ASN A 75 18.86 17.69 14.19
C ASN A 75 18.98 16.47 15.11
N LEU A 76 18.60 15.30 14.64
CA LEU A 76 18.77 14.05 15.39
C LEU A 76 20.25 13.71 15.62
N ALA A 77 21.12 13.97 14.64
CA ALA A 77 22.56 13.76 14.78
C ALA A 77 23.21 14.73 15.79
N ARG A 78 22.66 15.94 15.94
CA ARG A 78 23.17 16.95 16.87
C ARG A 78 22.70 16.78 18.32
N ASP A 79 21.58 16.09 18.53
CA ASP A 79 21.04 15.80 19.86
C ASP A 79 20.84 14.29 20.08
N PRO A 80 21.91 13.59 20.50
CA PRO A 80 21.86 12.14 20.75
C PRO A 80 20.85 11.75 21.83
N ALA A 81 20.58 12.62 22.82
CA ALA A 81 19.63 12.34 23.88
C ALA A 81 18.20 12.29 23.35
N ARG A 82 17.83 13.23 22.47
CA ARG A 82 16.53 13.19 21.76
C ARG A 82 16.44 11.99 20.82
N TYR A 83 17.50 11.66 20.09
CA TYR A 83 17.53 10.47 19.25
C TYR A 83 17.27 9.18 20.04
N LEU A 84 17.97 8.99 21.17
CA LEU A 84 17.80 7.79 22.01
C LEU A 84 16.37 7.68 22.57
N LYS A 85 15.77 8.80 22.98
CA LYS A 85 14.39 8.83 23.45
C LYS A 85 13.39 8.44 22.36
N LEU A 86 13.58 8.93 21.14
CA LEU A 86 12.72 8.59 19.99
C LEU A 86 12.90 7.12 19.58
N ARG A 87 14.15 6.63 19.58
CA ARG A 87 14.45 5.23 19.25
C ARG A 87 13.84 4.25 20.23
N ALA A 88 13.91 4.53 21.53
CA ALA A 88 13.33 3.69 22.58
C ALA A 88 11.82 3.48 22.38
N LYS A 89 11.08 4.55 22.04
CA LYS A 89 9.64 4.47 21.72
C LYS A 89 9.36 3.68 20.45
N GLY A 90 10.18 3.86 19.41
CA GLY A 90 10.03 3.13 18.15
C GLY A 90 10.22 1.62 18.31
N THR A 91 11.12 1.20 19.20
CA THR A 91 11.32 -0.22 19.54
C THR A 91 10.22 -0.79 20.43
N GLU A 92 9.61 0.02 21.31
CA GLU A 92 8.49 -0.39 22.15
C GLU A 92 7.23 -0.69 21.33
N SER A 93 6.95 0.08 20.27
CA SER A 93 5.80 -0.20 19.39
C SER A 93 6.07 -1.24 18.32
N TRP A 94 7.32 -1.66 18.15
CA TRP A 94 7.72 -2.78 17.29
C TRP A 94 7.60 -4.10 18.09
N ASP A 95 6.39 -4.42 18.54
CA ASP A 95 6.13 -5.75 19.10
C ASP A 95 6.21 -6.81 18.00
N SER A 96 7.11 -7.77 18.20
CA SER A 96 7.36 -8.93 17.34
C SER A 96 6.23 -9.98 17.31
N GLU A 97 5.02 -9.62 17.74
CA GLU A 97 3.90 -10.55 17.94
C GLU A 97 3.03 -10.75 16.68
N GLN A 98 3.60 -10.54 15.49
CA GLN A 98 3.00 -10.93 14.21
C GLN A 98 3.64 -12.19 13.62
N ASN A 99 4.31 -13.01 14.44
CA ASN A 99 4.67 -14.37 14.06
C ASN A 99 3.64 -15.36 14.61
N ALA A 100 2.42 -15.29 14.09
CA ALA A 100 1.45 -16.36 14.26
C ALA A 100 2.02 -17.62 13.62
N LYS A 101 2.67 -18.47 14.43
CA LYS A 101 3.13 -19.80 14.02
C LYS A 101 1.91 -20.65 13.72
N HIS A 102 1.41 -20.60 12.49
CA HIS A 102 0.40 -21.52 12.00
C HIS A 102 1.05 -22.89 11.80
N ASN A 103 0.57 -23.90 12.52
CA ASN A 103 0.93 -25.28 12.24
C ASN A 103 0.10 -25.75 11.03
N VAL A 104 0.78 -26.11 9.96
CA VAL A 104 0.16 -26.67 8.77
C VAL A 104 0.32 -28.18 8.83
N THR A 105 -0.79 -28.91 8.89
CA THR A 105 -0.78 -30.37 8.77
C THR A 105 -1.41 -30.74 7.44
N ALA A 106 -0.63 -31.40 6.58
CA ALA A 106 -1.15 -32.01 5.35
C ALA A 106 -1.59 -33.44 5.69
N THR A 107 -2.86 -33.74 5.44
CA THR A 107 -3.41 -35.09 5.66
C THR A 107 -3.95 -35.62 4.34
N MET A 108 -3.60 -36.87 4.03
CA MET A 108 -3.87 -37.61 2.78
C MET A 108 -3.15 -37.07 1.53
N CYS A 109 -2.09 -37.78 1.14
CA CYS A 109 -1.55 -37.77 -0.22
C CYS A 109 -2.01 -39.06 -0.92
N SER A 110 -3.20 -39.04 -1.52
CA SER A 110 -3.63 -40.00 -2.53
C SER A 110 -3.88 -39.23 -3.81
N GLY A 111 -3.56 -39.82 -4.97
CA GLY A 111 -3.27 -39.18 -6.26
C GLY A 111 -4.34 -38.30 -6.94
N THR A 112 -5.26 -37.69 -6.19
CA THR A 112 -6.26 -36.73 -6.65
C THR A 112 -6.26 -35.41 -5.86
N GLY A 113 -5.24 -35.14 -5.02
CA GLY A 113 -4.96 -33.81 -4.46
C GLY A 113 -4.70 -33.80 -2.96
N VAL A 114 -3.98 -32.77 -2.47
CA VAL A 114 -3.59 -32.59 -1.05
C VAL A 114 -4.54 -31.59 -0.38
N LYS A 115 -5.13 -31.97 0.75
CA LYS A 115 -5.98 -31.08 1.55
C LYS A 115 -5.17 -30.48 2.70
N VAL A 116 -5.03 -29.16 2.70
CA VAL A 116 -4.27 -28.42 3.73
C VAL A 116 -5.25 -27.84 4.75
N LYS A 117 -5.07 -28.18 6.03
CA LYS A 117 -5.81 -27.53 7.14
C LYS A 117 -4.85 -26.65 7.95
N LEU A 118 -5.23 -25.39 8.11
CA LEU A 118 -4.57 -24.43 8.99
C LEU A 118 -5.26 -24.48 10.36
N HIS A 119 -4.51 -24.68 11.42
CA HIS A 119 -5.01 -24.60 12.79
C HIS A 119 -4.43 -23.37 13.49
N ALA A 120 -5.27 -22.64 14.22
CA ALA A 120 -4.81 -21.64 15.18
C ALA A 120 -4.45 -22.34 16.50
N ARG A 121 -3.39 -21.88 17.16
CA ARG A 121 -2.81 -22.52 18.33
C ARG A 121 -3.80 -22.44 19.51
N GLY A 122 -4.51 -23.54 19.77
CA GLY A 122 -5.47 -23.65 20.89
C GLY A 122 -6.51 -24.78 20.76
N ALA A 123 -6.72 -25.34 19.57
CA ALA A 123 -7.78 -26.34 19.34
C ALA A 123 -7.34 -27.81 19.58
N TRP A 124 -6.54 -28.07 20.61
CA TRP A 124 -6.24 -29.42 21.08
C TRP A 124 -6.80 -29.60 22.49
N GLU A 125 -8.11 -29.75 22.57
CA GLU A 125 -8.81 -30.52 23.60
C GLU A 125 -9.74 -31.52 22.92
#